data_AF-A0A1M3MUC2-F1
#
_entry.id   AF-A0A1M3MUC2-F1
#
_cell.length_a   1.000
_cell.length_b   1.000
_cell.length_c   1.000
_cell.angle_alpha   90.00
_cell.angle_beta   90.00
_cell.angle_gamma   90.00
#
_symmetry.space_group_name_H-M   'P 1'
#
loop_
_entity.id
_entity.type
_entity.pdbx_description
1 polymer ?
#
loop_
_entity_poly.entity_id
_entity_poly.type
_entity_poly.pdbx_seq_one_letter_code
_entity_poly.pdbx_strand_id
1 'polypeptide(L)'
;MSRSQPHARGSSRACGRGQTRAILLLVIGAALMALGSASGCTKSGKLEPGAFGADKALALACVAPASNEPRDVICSRWACGHADLAAAPWNGNPKSCVAGTIDTHAYERALGMINTYRFLAGLPELTAEARWDGPAQDCALLAHANTRLAHAPTPDWSCWSDRGARASAVSLVANRSAPQAIDPFIEDKDNETTLVHRRWLLSEKIHRIGLGSTSRFACVLVDGREWDGEPVAASGAVALVDGGATIEAHSAVTLPVWVAWPPPGPVPMDALRRTSVDRTGWTVQSSSLDLDDASIEVRVDGEPRPISVTPLERTMGSLTAVRFLPQGWSTEPGRRYDVHVTKERSADADAIDIAFGVEPTECP
;
A
#
# COMPACT_ATOMS: atom_id res chain seq x y z
N MET A 1 -55.61 -5.59 -41.48
CA MET A 1 -54.36 -4.84 -41.28
C MET A 1 -54.70 -3.61 -40.45
N SER A 2 -54.58 -3.71 -39.12
CA SER A 2 -55.21 -2.78 -38.18
C SER A 2 -54.19 -1.93 -37.43
N ARG A 3 -54.67 -0.74 -37.05
CA ARG A 3 -53.99 0.48 -36.58
C ARG A 3 -53.69 0.49 -35.07
N SER A 4 -52.77 1.41 -34.71
CA SER A 4 -52.79 2.37 -33.59
C SER A 4 -52.75 1.92 -32.11
N GLN A 5 -51.60 2.21 -31.45
CA GLN A 5 -51.34 3.02 -30.22
C GLN A 5 -52.32 3.02 -29.00
N PRO A 6 -51.95 3.55 -27.80
CA PRO A 6 -50.79 3.31 -26.90
C PRO A 6 -51.22 3.20 -25.38
N HIS A 7 -50.27 3.38 -24.43
CA HIS A 7 -50.39 3.66 -22.97
C HIS A 7 -50.25 2.53 -21.90
N ALA A 8 -49.13 2.62 -21.15
CA ALA A 8 -48.97 2.91 -19.71
C ALA A 8 -49.56 2.03 -18.56
N ARG A 9 -48.67 1.82 -17.56
CA ARG A 9 -48.84 1.65 -16.09
C ARG A 9 -49.18 0.27 -15.46
N GLY A 10 -48.49 0.02 -14.33
CA GLY A 10 -49.00 -0.64 -13.12
C GLY A 10 -48.71 -2.14 -13.02
N SER A 11 -47.80 -2.62 -12.16
CA SER A 11 -47.92 -2.77 -10.69
C SER A 11 -48.42 -4.16 -10.25
N SER A 12 -47.51 -4.85 -9.53
CA SER A 12 -47.72 -5.62 -8.30
C SER A 12 -48.37 -7.01 -8.28
N ARG A 13 -47.67 -7.92 -7.57
CA ARG A 13 -48.16 -8.97 -6.63
C ARG A 13 -48.87 -10.18 -7.30
N ALA A 14 -48.81 -11.41 -6.81
CA ALA A 14 -48.24 -12.05 -5.63
C ALA A 14 -48.12 -13.57 -5.86
N CYS A 15 -47.43 -14.20 -4.91
CA CYS A 15 -47.17 -15.62 -4.70
C CYS A 15 -48.46 -16.48 -4.58
N GLY A 16 -48.48 -17.67 -5.20
CA GLY A 16 -49.49 -18.72 -5.03
C GLY A 16 -48.86 -20.02 -4.53
N ARG A 17 -49.40 -20.56 -3.43
CA ARG A 17 -49.06 -21.86 -2.81
C ARG A 17 -49.96 -22.99 -3.35
N GLY A 18 -49.43 -24.22 -3.37
CA GLY A 18 -50.19 -25.48 -3.31
C GLY A 18 -49.35 -26.64 -3.88
N GLN A 19 -49.40 -27.90 -3.44
CA GLN A 19 -49.98 -28.60 -2.29
C GLN A 19 -49.32 -29.99 -2.28
N THR A 20 -49.25 -30.60 -1.11
CA THR A 20 -48.65 -31.89 -0.70
C THR A 20 -49.24 -33.16 -1.36
N ARG A 21 -48.44 -34.24 -1.44
CA ARG A 21 -48.88 -35.63 -1.13
C ARG A 21 -47.69 -36.54 -0.78
N ALA A 22 -47.87 -37.35 0.27
CA ALA A 22 -46.93 -38.32 0.84
C ALA A 22 -47.54 -39.74 0.80
N ILE A 23 -46.70 -40.79 0.69
CA ILE A 23 -47.02 -42.20 1.01
C ILE A 23 -45.75 -42.89 1.60
N LEU A 24 -45.98 -43.88 2.47
CA LEU A 24 -45.21 -44.40 3.62
C LEU A 24 -44.91 -45.92 3.51
N LEU A 25 -43.82 -46.45 4.12
CA LEU A 25 -43.63 -47.80 4.78
C LEU A 25 -42.12 -48.00 5.19
N LEU A 26 -41.68 -47.88 6.47
CA LEU A 26 -41.50 -48.84 7.62
C LEU A 26 -40.58 -50.07 7.34
N VAL A 27 -39.47 -50.39 8.06
CA VAL A 27 -39.29 -50.76 9.50
C VAL A 27 -37.80 -50.73 10.01
N ILE A 28 -37.58 -50.00 11.14
CA ILE A 28 -36.82 -50.20 12.43
C ILE A 28 -35.30 -50.54 12.53
N GLY A 29 -34.56 -49.64 13.23
CA GLY A 29 -33.36 -49.89 14.05
C GLY A 29 -32.73 -48.58 14.63
N ALA A 30 -32.96 -48.26 15.93
CA ALA A 30 -32.52 -47.05 16.68
C ALA A 30 -30.99 -47.01 16.92
N ALA A 31 -30.26 -45.91 17.19
CA ALA A 31 -30.49 -44.59 17.81
C ALA A 31 -29.47 -43.57 17.19
N LEU A 32 -29.67 -42.25 17.08
CA LEU A 32 -29.80 -41.21 18.11
C LEU A 32 -30.20 -39.89 17.38
N MET A 33 -31.05 -39.06 18.01
CA MET A 33 -31.51 -37.74 17.51
C MET A 33 -30.32 -36.76 17.28
N ALA A 34 -30.31 -35.79 16.35
CA ALA A 34 -31.37 -34.96 15.79
C ALA A 34 -31.03 -34.44 14.37
N LEU A 35 -32.08 -33.95 13.69
CA LEU A 35 -32.15 -33.52 12.29
C LEU A 35 -31.22 -32.34 11.91
N GLY A 36 -30.76 -32.37 10.66
CA GLY A 36 -30.36 -31.16 9.95
C GLY A 36 -31.57 -30.36 9.43
N SER A 37 -31.37 -29.06 9.22
CA SER A 37 -31.81 -28.30 8.03
C SER A 37 -31.74 -26.80 8.30
N ALA A 38 -31.37 -26.09 7.23
CA ALA A 38 -31.87 -24.78 6.83
C ALA A 38 -31.50 -23.55 7.68
N SER A 39 -30.94 -22.59 6.94
CA SER A 39 -30.99 -21.15 7.17
C SER A 39 -32.29 -20.69 7.82
N GLY A 40 -32.17 -20.00 8.95
CA GLY A 40 -33.26 -19.32 9.62
C GLY A 40 -32.85 -17.91 10.01
N CYS A 41 -33.30 -16.92 9.24
CA CYS A 41 -33.50 -15.57 9.76
C CYS A 41 -34.40 -15.66 11.00
N THR A 42 -33.94 -15.13 12.13
CA THR A 42 -34.77 -15.00 13.34
C THR A 42 -35.48 -13.65 13.36
N LYS A 43 -36.67 -13.66 13.97
CA LYS A 43 -37.69 -12.61 13.97
C LYS A 43 -37.41 -11.46 14.96
N SER A 44 -36.13 -11.16 15.18
CA SER A 44 -35.65 -10.08 16.03
C SER A 44 -34.45 -9.48 15.28
N GLY A 45 -34.63 -8.31 14.67
CA GLY A 45 -33.62 -7.61 13.90
C GLY A 45 -32.45 -7.11 14.77
N LYS A 46 -31.63 -8.04 15.26
CA LYS A 46 -30.32 -7.77 15.84
C LYS A 46 -29.33 -8.79 15.30
N LEU A 47 -28.41 -8.29 14.49
CA LEU A 47 -27.15 -8.97 14.20
C LEU A 47 -26.38 -9.11 15.52
N GLU A 48 -26.03 -10.33 15.90
CA GLU A 48 -24.98 -10.54 16.90
C GLU A 48 -23.64 -10.19 16.26
N PRO A 49 -22.73 -9.49 16.97
CA PRO A 49 -21.43 -9.13 16.42
C PRO A 49 -20.55 -10.39 16.34
N GLY A 50 -20.42 -10.92 15.13
CA GLY A 50 -19.29 -11.77 14.76
C GLY A 50 -17.99 -10.98 14.92
N ALA A 51 -17.04 -11.58 15.60
CA ALA A 51 -15.80 -10.97 16.06
C ALA A 51 -14.94 -10.37 14.93
N PHE A 52 -15.05 -9.06 14.75
CA PHE A 52 -13.96 -8.22 14.20
C PHE A 52 -13.02 -7.89 15.37
N GLY A 53 -12.00 -8.73 15.54
CA GLY A 53 -11.02 -8.63 16.63
C GLY A 53 -9.75 -7.83 16.30
N ALA A 54 -9.63 -7.26 15.10
CA ALA A 54 -8.40 -6.59 14.63
C ALA A 54 -8.43 -5.06 14.81
N ASP A 55 -9.60 -4.43 14.65
CA ASP A 55 -9.74 -2.97 14.82
C ASP A 55 -9.30 -2.50 16.21
N LYS A 56 -9.43 -3.34 17.23
CA LYS A 56 -9.05 -2.99 18.60
C LYS A 56 -7.54 -2.99 18.86
N ALA A 57 -6.74 -3.81 18.17
CA ALA A 57 -5.33 -3.99 18.52
C ALA A 57 -4.45 -2.84 17.97
N LEU A 58 -4.66 -2.46 16.71
CA LEU A 58 -3.98 -1.30 16.11
C LEU A 58 -4.52 0.02 16.71
N ALA A 59 -5.83 0.10 17.01
CA ALA A 59 -6.41 1.25 17.69
C ALA A 59 -5.99 1.38 19.17
N LEU A 60 -5.57 0.31 19.86
CA LEU A 60 -5.07 0.39 21.25
C LEU A 60 -3.66 0.96 21.34
N ALA A 61 -2.84 0.77 20.30
CA ALA A 61 -1.46 1.27 20.25
C ALA A 61 -1.38 2.71 19.69
N CYS A 62 -2.39 3.11 18.93
CA CYS A 62 -2.45 4.43 18.31
C CYS A 62 -3.00 5.51 19.25
N VAL A 63 -2.13 6.38 19.74
CA VAL A 63 -2.54 7.58 20.48
C VAL A 63 -3.04 8.63 19.50
N ALA A 64 -4.28 9.10 19.70
CA ALA A 64 -4.85 10.21 18.95
C ALA A 64 -3.94 11.45 19.03
N PRO A 65 -3.91 12.30 17.98
CA PRO A 65 -3.04 13.47 18.01
C PRO A 65 -3.43 14.41 19.16
N ALA A 66 -2.42 15.01 19.79
CA ALA A 66 -2.63 15.91 20.94
C ALA A 66 -3.44 17.16 20.56
N SER A 67 -3.38 17.56 19.29
CA SER A 67 -4.18 18.64 18.70
C SER A 67 -4.32 18.42 17.18
N ASN A 68 -5.04 19.33 16.51
CA ASN A 68 -5.13 19.34 15.05
C ASN A 68 -3.96 20.11 14.39
N GLU A 69 -2.95 20.54 15.15
CA GLU A 69 -1.77 21.17 14.58
C GLU A 69 -1.01 20.18 13.69
N PRO A 70 -0.48 20.60 12.51
CA PRO A 70 0.19 19.70 11.57
C PRO A 70 1.26 18.82 12.21
N ARG A 71 2.07 19.38 13.12
CA ARG A 71 3.09 18.65 13.89
C ARG A 71 2.49 17.53 14.74
N ASP A 72 1.40 17.78 15.45
CA ASP A 72 0.83 16.77 16.34
C ASP A 72 0.19 15.63 15.54
N VAL A 73 -0.42 15.95 14.39
CA VAL A 73 -0.98 14.97 13.46
C VAL A 73 0.11 14.10 12.85
N ILE A 74 1.18 14.68 12.30
CA ILE A 74 2.27 13.89 11.69
C ILE A 74 3.00 13.02 12.72
N CYS A 75 3.22 13.54 13.94
CA CYS A 75 3.91 12.80 14.99
C CYS A 75 3.07 11.66 15.56
N SER A 76 1.76 11.88 15.76
CA SER A 76 0.84 10.80 16.14
C SER A 76 0.79 9.71 15.07
N ARG A 77 0.66 10.10 13.79
CA ARG A 77 0.64 9.14 12.68
C ARG A 77 1.95 8.37 12.55
N TRP A 78 3.08 9.04 12.73
CA TRP A 78 4.40 8.41 12.73
C TRP A 78 4.55 7.38 13.84
N ALA A 79 4.22 7.76 15.08
CA ALA A 79 4.28 6.88 16.25
C ALA A 79 3.39 5.64 16.07
N CYS A 80 2.17 5.84 15.53
CA CYS A 80 1.26 4.77 15.15
C CYS A 80 1.88 3.76 14.18
N GLY A 81 2.44 4.24 13.07
CA GLY A 81 3.04 3.38 12.05
C GLY A 81 4.27 2.60 12.52
N HIS A 82 4.91 3.04 13.61
CA HIS A 82 6.16 2.48 14.12
C HIS A 82 6.05 1.90 15.53
N ALA A 83 4.83 1.73 16.05
CA ALA A 83 4.59 1.24 17.41
C ALA A 83 5.09 -0.21 17.60
N ASP A 84 5.09 -1.03 16.55
CA ASP A 84 5.55 -2.42 16.59
C ASP A 84 6.18 -2.84 15.25
N LEU A 85 7.49 -3.10 15.26
CA LEU A 85 8.28 -3.56 14.12
C LEU A 85 8.71 -5.04 14.26
N ALA A 86 8.04 -5.81 15.13
CA ALA A 86 8.33 -7.22 15.30
C ALA A 86 8.12 -7.99 13.99
N ALA A 87 9.04 -8.92 13.71
CA ALA A 87 8.96 -9.80 12.56
C ALA A 87 7.65 -10.61 12.58
N ALA A 88 7.10 -10.86 11.40
CA ALA A 88 5.95 -11.71 11.21
C ALA A 88 6.23 -13.12 11.75
N PRO A 89 5.34 -13.67 12.61
CA PRO A 89 5.24 -15.11 12.77
C PRO A 89 5.06 -15.76 11.40
N TRP A 90 5.71 -16.89 11.17
CA TRP A 90 5.60 -17.62 9.91
C TRP A 90 5.26 -19.08 10.16
N ASN A 91 4.18 -19.54 9.54
CA ASN A 91 3.63 -20.90 9.68
C ASN A 91 4.00 -21.83 8.50
N GLY A 92 4.90 -21.39 7.61
CA GLY A 92 5.38 -22.19 6.49
C GLY A 92 6.58 -23.09 6.85
N ASN A 93 7.08 -23.83 5.86
CA ASN A 93 8.22 -24.71 5.99
C ASN A 93 9.05 -24.70 4.70
N PRO A 94 10.31 -24.22 4.73
CA PRO A 94 11.15 -24.11 3.55
C PRO A 94 11.74 -25.44 3.09
N LYS A 95 11.67 -26.50 3.91
CA LYS A 95 12.15 -27.85 3.54
C LYS A 95 11.10 -28.67 2.80
N SER A 96 9.83 -28.44 3.11
CA SER A 96 8.68 -29.12 2.47
C SER A 96 7.89 -28.20 1.55
N CYS A 97 8.42 -27.02 1.23
CA CYS A 97 7.83 -26.01 0.35
C CYS A 97 6.39 -25.62 0.69
N VAL A 98 6.10 -25.52 1.99
CA VAL A 98 4.84 -24.98 2.49
C VAL A 98 5.01 -23.48 2.62
N ALA A 99 4.38 -22.70 1.76
CA ALA A 99 4.52 -21.23 1.77
C ALA A 99 4.00 -20.59 3.06
N GLY A 100 2.96 -21.19 3.63
CA GLY A 100 2.23 -20.61 4.74
C GLY A 100 1.38 -19.43 4.28
N THR A 101 1.05 -18.56 5.22
CA THR A 101 0.35 -17.30 5.00
C THR A 101 1.03 -16.22 5.84
N ILE A 102 1.03 -14.98 5.36
CA ILE A 102 1.41 -13.85 6.20
C ILE A 102 0.44 -13.75 7.38
N ASP A 103 0.98 -13.48 8.56
CA ASP A 103 0.19 -13.20 9.76
C ASP A 103 -0.61 -11.90 9.58
N THR A 104 -1.90 -11.90 9.95
CA THR A 104 -2.79 -10.75 9.76
C THR A 104 -2.29 -9.51 10.47
N HIS A 105 -1.77 -9.62 11.69
CA HIS A 105 -1.24 -8.46 12.41
C HIS A 105 0.06 -7.95 11.77
N ALA A 106 0.94 -8.84 11.31
CA ALA A 106 2.12 -8.41 10.57
C ALA A 106 1.77 -7.71 9.25
N TYR A 107 0.72 -8.17 8.56
CA TYR A 107 0.20 -7.50 7.36
C TYR A 107 -0.26 -6.07 7.70
N GLU A 108 -1.13 -5.93 8.70
CA GLU A 108 -1.69 -4.64 9.14
C GLU A 108 -0.60 -3.65 9.55
N ARG A 109 0.43 -4.10 10.28
CA ARG A 109 1.56 -3.25 10.66
C ARG A 109 2.38 -2.80 9.45
N ALA A 110 2.70 -3.73 8.53
CA ALA A 110 3.45 -3.40 7.33
C ALA A 110 2.67 -2.43 6.42
N LEU A 111 1.38 -2.68 6.18
CA LEU A 111 0.53 -1.78 5.40
C LEU A 111 0.35 -0.42 6.09
N GLY A 112 0.12 -0.41 7.41
CA GLY A 112 -0.01 0.82 8.19
C GLY A 112 1.26 1.69 8.16
N MET A 113 2.43 1.07 8.16
CA MET A 113 3.72 1.76 8.02
C MET A 113 3.90 2.33 6.61
N ILE A 114 3.58 1.57 5.55
CA ILE A 114 3.56 2.09 4.16
C ILE A 114 2.61 3.28 4.05
N ASN A 115 1.39 3.16 4.59
CA ASN A 115 0.40 4.22 4.57
C ASN A 115 0.77 5.42 5.46
N THR A 116 1.65 5.24 6.44
CA THR A 116 2.24 6.33 7.22
C THR A 116 3.23 7.13 6.37
N TYR A 117 4.12 6.46 5.64
CA TYR A 117 5.01 7.13 4.69
C TYR A 117 4.24 7.85 3.57
N ARG A 118 3.20 7.22 3.03
CA ARG A 118 2.34 7.83 2.01
C ARG A 118 1.57 9.03 2.55
N PHE A 119 1.03 8.94 3.77
CA PHE A 119 0.40 10.07 4.45
C PHE A 119 1.36 11.27 4.57
N LEU A 120 2.60 11.03 5.02
CA LEU A 120 3.62 12.08 5.12
C LEU A 120 3.94 12.68 3.75
N ALA A 121 3.94 11.88 2.69
CA ALA A 121 4.17 12.30 1.31
C ALA A 121 2.95 12.94 0.63
N GLY A 122 1.83 13.14 1.33
CA GLY A 122 0.60 13.71 0.76
C GLY A 122 -0.11 12.78 -0.22
N LEU A 123 0.11 11.47 -0.11
CA LEU A 123 -0.48 10.44 -0.97
C LEU A 123 -1.66 9.74 -0.30
N PRO A 124 -2.66 9.28 -1.08
CA PRO A 124 -3.71 8.41 -0.58
C PRO A 124 -3.14 7.09 -0.06
N GLU A 125 -3.82 6.52 0.94
CA GLU A 125 -3.52 5.20 1.46
C GLU A 125 -3.70 4.10 0.40
N LEU A 126 -2.85 3.08 0.47
CA LEU A 126 -3.02 1.84 -0.28
C LEU A 126 -4.02 0.92 0.42
N THR A 127 -4.70 0.12 -0.39
CA THR A 127 -5.64 -0.91 0.07
C THR A 127 -5.11 -2.29 -0.22
N ALA A 128 -5.42 -3.24 0.67
CA ALA A 128 -5.04 -4.64 0.51
C ALA A 128 -5.74 -5.26 -0.72
N GLU A 129 -4.98 -6.02 -1.51
CA GLU A 129 -5.47 -6.83 -2.61
C GLU A 129 -5.19 -8.30 -2.33
N ALA A 130 -6.16 -8.97 -1.70
CA ALA A 130 -6.00 -10.32 -1.16
C ALA A 130 -5.60 -11.36 -2.22
N ARG A 131 -5.90 -11.13 -3.52
CA ARG A 131 -5.51 -12.05 -4.60
C ARG A 131 -3.98 -12.09 -4.81
N TRP A 132 -3.24 -11.11 -4.30
CA TRP A 132 -1.79 -10.97 -4.46
C TRP A 132 -0.99 -11.50 -3.28
N ASP A 133 -1.60 -11.72 -2.12
CA ASP A 133 -0.90 -12.19 -0.93
C ASP A 133 -0.32 -13.59 -1.10
N GLY A 134 -1.08 -14.52 -1.70
CA GLY A 134 -0.60 -15.87 -2.00
C GLY A 134 0.65 -15.89 -2.88
N PRO A 135 0.63 -15.21 -4.04
CA PRO A 135 1.81 -15.00 -4.87
C PRO A 135 3.01 -14.34 -4.18
N ALA A 136 2.76 -13.27 -3.42
CA ALA A 136 3.82 -12.61 -2.68
C ALA A 136 4.40 -13.55 -1.60
N GLN A 137 3.57 -14.40 -0.99
CA GLN A 137 4.00 -15.41 -0.02
C GLN A 137 4.85 -16.51 -0.66
N ASP A 138 4.53 -16.94 -1.88
CA ASP A 138 5.37 -17.87 -2.64
C ASP A 138 6.75 -17.27 -2.96
N CYS A 139 6.80 -15.99 -3.33
CA CYS A 139 8.05 -15.25 -3.50
C CYS A 139 8.86 -15.21 -2.19
N ALA A 140 8.22 -14.92 -1.06
CA ALA A 140 8.88 -14.88 0.24
C ALA A 140 9.41 -16.27 0.66
N LEU A 141 8.64 -17.35 0.41
CA LEU A 141 9.09 -18.74 0.61
C LEU A 141 10.31 -19.04 -0.26
N LEU A 142 10.26 -18.70 -1.55
CA LEU A 142 11.32 -18.96 -2.51
C LEU A 142 12.63 -18.31 -2.06
N ALA A 143 12.58 -17.05 -1.64
CA ALA A 143 13.74 -16.36 -1.08
C ALA A 143 14.22 -16.99 0.24
N HIS A 144 13.28 -17.35 1.13
CA HIS A 144 13.60 -17.96 2.42
C HIS A 144 14.29 -19.32 2.28
N ALA A 145 13.78 -20.19 1.41
CA ALA A 145 14.32 -21.53 1.20
C ALA A 145 15.76 -21.51 0.65
N ASN A 146 16.15 -20.41 -0.01
CA ASN A 146 17.47 -20.26 -0.62
C ASN A 146 18.36 -19.24 0.13
N THR A 147 17.83 -18.60 1.18
CA THR A 147 18.53 -17.56 1.97
C THR A 147 19.08 -16.40 1.13
N ARG A 148 18.45 -16.09 0.00
CA ARG A 148 18.88 -15.05 -0.95
C ARG A 148 17.71 -14.44 -1.71
N LEU A 149 17.90 -13.23 -2.23
CA LEU A 149 16.96 -12.52 -3.10
C LEU A 149 17.38 -12.63 -4.57
N ALA A 150 16.41 -12.69 -5.48
CA ALA A 150 16.62 -12.46 -6.90
C ALA A 150 15.30 -12.08 -7.58
N HIS A 151 15.33 -11.16 -8.53
CA HIS A 151 14.17 -10.90 -9.39
C HIS A 151 14.00 -11.98 -10.47
N ALA A 152 15.04 -12.74 -10.81
CA ALA A 152 14.97 -13.84 -11.78
C ALA A 152 15.47 -15.16 -11.17
N PRO A 153 14.75 -15.74 -10.19
CA PRO A 153 15.12 -17.03 -9.62
C PRO A 153 14.93 -18.15 -10.66
N THR A 154 15.95 -19.01 -10.76
CA THR A 154 16.01 -20.10 -11.74
C THR A 154 15.40 -21.40 -11.17
N PRO A 155 14.94 -22.34 -12.03
CA PRO A 155 14.25 -23.56 -11.59
C PRO A 155 15.02 -24.50 -10.65
N ASP A 156 16.34 -24.34 -10.50
CA ASP A 156 17.19 -25.09 -9.57
C ASP A 156 17.08 -24.60 -8.11
N TRP A 157 16.40 -23.49 -7.86
CA TRP A 157 16.17 -23.00 -6.50
C TRP A 157 15.27 -23.95 -5.70
N SER A 158 15.56 -24.10 -4.41
CA SER A 158 14.66 -24.84 -3.51
C SER A 158 13.30 -24.14 -3.43
N CYS A 159 12.22 -24.91 -3.48
CA CYS A 159 10.84 -24.41 -3.49
C CYS A 159 10.50 -23.45 -4.64
N TRP A 160 11.21 -23.58 -5.75
CA TRP A 160 10.86 -22.88 -6.98
C TRP A 160 9.47 -23.29 -7.47
N SER A 161 8.71 -22.31 -7.94
CA SER A 161 7.47 -22.48 -8.67
C SER A 161 7.33 -21.35 -9.68
N ASP A 162 6.59 -21.58 -10.78
CA ASP A 162 6.31 -20.52 -11.77
C ASP A 162 5.67 -19.29 -11.11
N ARG A 163 4.73 -19.50 -10.17
CA ARG A 163 4.03 -18.43 -9.46
C ARG A 163 4.99 -17.63 -8.59
N GLY A 164 5.82 -18.30 -7.78
CA GLY A 164 6.82 -17.63 -6.94
C GLY A 164 7.88 -16.90 -7.74
N ALA A 165 8.36 -17.48 -8.85
CA ALA A 165 9.35 -16.86 -9.72
C ALA A 165 8.83 -15.60 -10.41
N ARG A 166 7.61 -15.66 -10.97
CA ARG A 166 6.93 -14.49 -11.53
C ARG A 166 6.73 -13.42 -10.46
N ALA A 167 6.35 -13.81 -9.23
CA ALA A 167 6.08 -12.85 -8.17
C ALA A 167 7.37 -12.15 -7.76
N SER A 168 8.48 -12.89 -7.69
CA SER A 168 9.82 -12.36 -7.45
C SER A 168 10.26 -11.34 -8.51
N ALA A 169 9.90 -11.56 -9.79
CA ALA A 169 10.26 -10.66 -10.88
C ALA A 169 9.60 -9.27 -10.78
N VAL A 170 8.43 -9.18 -10.16
CA VAL A 170 7.67 -7.93 -10.09
C VAL A 170 7.46 -7.40 -8.67
N SER A 171 7.89 -8.12 -7.64
CA SER A 171 7.78 -7.66 -6.25
C SER A 171 8.87 -6.68 -5.88
N LEU A 172 8.59 -5.80 -4.93
CA LEU A 172 9.62 -5.20 -4.07
C LEU A 172 10.06 -6.30 -3.08
N VAL A 173 11.37 -6.57 -2.98
CA VAL A 173 11.87 -7.75 -2.25
C VAL A 173 12.86 -7.37 -1.17
N ALA A 174 12.70 -7.94 0.02
CA ALA A 174 13.59 -7.69 1.15
C ALA A 174 14.00 -8.97 1.85
N ASN A 175 15.23 -8.99 2.39
CA ASN A 175 15.76 -10.03 3.25
C ASN A 175 15.42 -9.77 4.73
N ARG A 176 14.21 -9.24 4.95
CA ARG A 176 13.61 -8.95 6.26
C ARG A 176 12.15 -9.36 6.22
N SER A 177 11.56 -9.59 7.38
CA SER A 177 10.11 -9.77 7.47
C SER A 177 9.37 -8.47 7.09
N ALA A 178 8.13 -8.55 6.63
CA ALA A 178 7.40 -7.40 6.05
C ALA A 178 7.36 -6.15 6.95
N PRO A 179 7.02 -6.21 8.26
CA PRO A 179 7.07 -5.01 9.12
C PRO A 179 8.48 -4.40 9.24
N GLN A 180 9.52 -5.20 9.08
CA GLN A 180 10.93 -4.78 9.17
C GLN A 180 11.50 -4.33 7.83
N ALA A 181 10.78 -4.56 6.74
CA ALA A 181 11.23 -4.28 5.37
C ALA A 181 10.88 -2.86 4.92
N ILE A 182 9.87 -2.22 5.54
CA ILE A 182 9.34 -0.95 5.03
C ILE A 182 10.35 0.20 5.18
N ASP A 183 11.00 0.35 6.33
CA ASP A 183 12.05 1.36 6.52
C ASP A 183 13.19 1.19 5.49
N PRO A 184 13.77 -0.02 5.30
CA PRO A 184 14.74 -0.27 4.24
C PRO A 184 14.22 -0.06 2.82
N PHE A 185 12.93 -0.29 2.53
CA PHE A 185 12.36 0.03 1.22
C PHE A 185 12.27 1.54 1.00
N ILE A 186 11.97 2.32 2.04
CA ILE A 186 11.98 3.79 1.93
C ILE A 186 13.41 4.33 1.94
N GLU A 187 14.34 3.79 2.73
CA GLU A 187 15.76 4.13 2.63
C GLU A 187 16.27 3.84 1.22
N ASP A 188 16.02 2.63 0.74
CA ASP A 188 16.43 2.08 -0.55
C ASP A 188 17.94 2.14 -0.81
N LYS A 189 18.69 1.85 0.25
CA LYS A 189 20.14 1.72 0.21
C LYS A 189 20.57 0.63 -0.78
N ASP A 190 21.68 0.87 -1.46
CA ASP A 190 22.28 0.02 -2.48
C ASP A 190 21.49 -0.03 -3.82
N ASN A 191 20.47 0.80 -3.97
CA ASN A 191 19.73 1.02 -5.23
C ASN A 191 19.79 2.50 -5.67
N GLU A 192 20.84 3.26 -5.35
CA GLU A 192 20.87 4.72 -5.48
C GLU A 192 20.68 5.26 -6.91
N THR A 193 20.85 4.44 -7.95
CA THR A 193 20.59 4.80 -9.36
C THR A 193 19.12 4.68 -9.76
N THR A 194 18.33 3.91 -9.01
CA THR A 194 16.91 3.69 -9.29
C THR A 194 16.02 4.21 -8.18
N LEU A 195 16.38 3.98 -6.91
CA LEU A 195 15.54 4.09 -5.72
C LEU A 195 14.17 3.42 -5.93
N VAL A 196 14.19 2.26 -6.60
CA VAL A 196 13.00 1.55 -7.07
C VAL A 196 12.00 1.21 -5.97
N HIS A 197 12.43 0.75 -4.81
CA HIS A 197 11.51 0.36 -3.72
C HIS A 197 10.78 1.59 -3.17
N ARG A 198 11.52 2.66 -2.86
CA ARG A 198 10.94 3.92 -2.36
C ARG A 198 9.96 4.48 -3.39
N ARG A 199 10.40 4.57 -4.64
CA ARG A 199 9.63 5.21 -5.71
C ARG A 199 8.34 4.49 -6.01
N TRP A 200 8.32 3.14 -5.97
CA TRP A 200 7.09 2.39 -6.09
C TRP A 200 6.15 2.63 -4.91
N LEU A 201 6.62 2.52 -3.66
CA LEU A 201 5.77 2.74 -2.47
C LEU A 201 5.21 4.16 -2.39
N LEU A 202 5.95 5.15 -2.90
CA LEU A 202 5.55 6.56 -2.94
C LEU A 202 5.05 7.01 -4.32
N SER A 203 4.67 6.09 -5.22
CA SER A 203 4.13 6.47 -6.52
C SER A 203 2.68 6.94 -6.38
N GLU A 204 2.34 8.00 -7.12
CA GLU A 204 0.98 8.51 -7.26
C GLU A 204 0.09 7.63 -8.16
N LYS A 205 0.64 6.58 -8.78
CA LYS A 205 -0.09 5.69 -9.69
C LYS A 205 -0.57 4.39 -9.05
N ILE A 206 -0.15 4.12 -7.82
CA ILE A 206 -0.51 2.89 -7.11
C ILE A 206 -1.58 3.13 -6.04
N HIS A 207 -2.46 2.14 -5.88
CA HIS A 207 -3.62 2.14 -4.98
C HIS A 207 -3.77 0.82 -4.23
N ARG A 208 -3.17 -0.26 -4.72
CA ARG A 208 -3.34 -1.60 -4.16
C ARG A 208 -2.01 -2.28 -3.90
N ILE A 209 -2.02 -3.17 -2.92
CA ILE A 209 -0.83 -3.89 -2.50
C ILE A 209 -1.16 -5.31 -2.04
N GLY A 210 -0.25 -6.24 -2.32
CA GLY A 210 -0.24 -7.58 -1.76
C GLY A 210 1.04 -7.82 -1.01
N LEU A 211 0.97 -8.50 0.14
CA LEU A 211 2.13 -8.74 0.99
C LEU A 211 2.30 -10.24 1.25
N GLY A 212 3.53 -10.69 1.08
CA GLY A 212 3.99 -11.99 1.54
C GLY A 212 5.15 -11.81 2.49
N SER A 213 5.18 -12.60 3.55
CA SER A 213 6.25 -12.56 4.52
C SER A 213 6.54 -13.93 5.10
N THR A 214 7.82 -14.22 5.22
CA THR A 214 8.32 -15.20 6.20
C THR A 214 8.87 -14.44 7.41
N SER A 215 9.51 -15.16 8.36
CA SER A 215 10.22 -14.52 9.47
C SER A 215 11.47 -13.74 9.04
N ARG A 216 11.92 -13.87 7.79
CA ARG A 216 13.19 -13.31 7.29
C ARG A 216 13.15 -12.70 5.90
N PHE A 217 12.03 -12.80 5.18
CA PHE A 217 11.92 -12.32 3.81
C PHE A 217 10.52 -11.77 3.57
N ALA A 218 10.44 -10.74 2.74
CA ALA A 218 9.19 -10.10 2.35
C ALA A 218 9.19 -9.86 0.85
N CYS A 219 8.00 -10.03 0.25
CA CYS A 219 7.73 -9.62 -1.11
C CYS A 219 6.47 -8.76 -1.12
N VAL A 220 6.51 -7.68 -1.88
CA VAL A 220 5.41 -6.71 -1.99
C VAL A 220 5.02 -6.56 -3.45
N LEU A 221 3.79 -6.93 -3.76
CA LEU A 221 3.17 -6.69 -5.06
C LEU A 221 2.40 -5.37 -5.01
N VAL A 222 2.48 -4.57 -6.06
CA VAL A 222 1.77 -3.29 -6.20
C VAL A 222 1.07 -3.25 -7.56
N ASP A 223 -0.04 -2.49 -7.67
CA ASP A 223 -0.59 -2.14 -8.98
C ASP A 223 0.42 -1.32 -9.80
N GLY A 224 0.22 -1.26 -11.11
CA GLY A 224 1.19 -0.65 -12.04
C GLY A 224 2.36 -1.57 -12.42
N ARG A 225 2.54 -2.70 -11.75
CA ARG A 225 3.39 -3.81 -12.22
C ARG A 225 2.53 -4.96 -12.74
N GLU A 226 2.95 -5.59 -13.83
CA GLU A 226 2.20 -6.66 -14.48
C GLU A 226 2.38 -7.99 -13.74
N TRP A 227 1.46 -8.30 -12.82
CA TRP A 227 1.44 -9.58 -12.08
C TRP A 227 0.45 -10.59 -12.69
N ASP A 228 -0.73 -10.15 -13.13
CA ASP A 228 -1.81 -11.02 -13.60
C ASP A 228 -2.39 -10.64 -14.98
N GLY A 229 -1.78 -9.70 -15.71
CA GLY A 229 -2.24 -9.27 -17.05
C GLY A 229 -3.63 -8.60 -17.05
N GLU A 230 -4.28 -8.50 -15.90
CA GLU A 230 -5.58 -7.88 -15.71
C GLU A 230 -5.35 -6.48 -15.13
N PRO A 231 -5.81 -5.41 -15.80
CA PRO A 231 -5.80 -4.09 -15.21
C PRO A 231 -6.57 -4.16 -13.89
N VAL A 232 -5.87 -3.99 -12.77
CA VAL A 232 -6.52 -3.58 -11.54
C VAL A 232 -7.15 -2.24 -11.91
N ALA A 233 -8.47 -2.15 -11.94
CA ALA A 233 -9.13 -0.87 -12.12
C ALA A 233 -8.51 0.08 -11.08
N ALA A 234 -7.82 1.12 -11.55
CA ALA A 234 -7.36 2.21 -10.70
C ALA A 234 -8.56 2.59 -9.84
N SER A 235 -8.44 2.47 -8.52
CA SER A 235 -9.58 2.69 -7.63
C SER A 235 -9.92 4.18 -7.66
N GLY A 236 -10.66 4.61 -8.67
CA GLY A 236 -11.50 5.79 -8.58
C GLY A 236 -12.61 5.45 -7.60
N ALA A 237 -12.51 6.02 -6.40
CA ALA A 237 -13.50 5.96 -5.33
C ALA A 237 -13.79 4.55 -4.77
N VAL A 238 -13.30 4.30 -3.55
CA VAL A 238 -13.99 3.36 -2.65
C VAL A 238 -15.36 3.96 -2.39
N ALA A 239 -16.42 3.36 -2.94
CA ALA A 239 -17.77 3.66 -2.51
C ALA A 239 -17.90 3.16 -1.06
N LEU A 240 -17.91 4.09 -0.11
CA LEU A 240 -18.42 3.81 1.23
C LEU A 240 -19.90 3.48 1.09
N VAL A 241 -20.24 2.20 1.12
CA VAL A 241 -21.64 1.78 1.19
C VAL A 241 -22.06 1.86 2.64
N ASP A 242 -22.68 2.98 3.02
CA ASP A 242 -23.53 3.04 4.21
C ASP A 242 -24.98 3.29 3.78
N GLY A 243 -25.87 2.37 4.15
CA GLY A 243 -27.28 2.68 4.39
C GLY A 243 -28.16 3.25 3.27
N GLY A 244 -27.75 3.32 2.01
CA GLY A 244 -28.64 3.67 0.89
C GLY A 244 -28.96 5.17 0.74
N ALA A 245 -28.06 6.06 1.17
CA ALA A 245 -28.06 7.46 0.75
C ALA A 245 -26.86 7.71 -0.17
N THR A 246 -27.11 8.14 -1.40
CA THR A 246 -26.07 8.70 -2.27
C THR A 246 -25.56 9.99 -1.64
N ILE A 247 -24.47 9.89 -0.88
CA ILE A 247 -23.64 11.04 -0.57
C ILE A 247 -22.87 11.30 -1.86
N GLU A 248 -23.04 12.48 -2.47
CA GLU A 248 -22.20 12.91 -3.58
C GLU A 248 -20.75 12.71 -3.16
N ALA A 249 -19.98 11.95 -3.95
CA ALA A 249 -18.61 11.61 -3.67
C ALA A 249 -17.86 12.87 -3.25
N HIS A 250 -17.51 12.96 -1.96
CA HIS A 250 -16.63 14.01 -1.46
C HIS A 250 -15.35 13.96 -2.29
N SER A 251 -15.18 14.97 -3.14
CA SER A 251 -13.99 15.33 -3.91
C SER A 251 -13.25 14.16 -4.56
N ALA A 252 -13.27 14.07 -5.88
CA ALA A 252 -12.24 13.34 -6.61
C ALA A 252 -10.86 13.75 -6.04
N VAL A 253 -10.22 12.82 -5.32
CA VAL A 253 -8.94 13.08 -4.67
C VAL A 253 -7.98 13.49 -5.78
N THR A 254 -7.59 14.77 -5.78
CA THR A 254 -6.64 15.27 -6.77
C THR A 254 -5.28 14.74 -6.36
N LEU A 255 -4.81 13.71 -7.08
CA LEU A 255 -3.49 13.15 -6.86
C LEU A 255 -2.43 14.23 -7.10
N PRO A 256 -1.37 14.27 -6.29
CA PRO A 256 -0.31 15.22 -6.49
C PRO A 256 0.38 14.95 -7.83
N VAL A 257 0.71 16.02 -8.57
CA VAL A 257 1.38 15.93 -9.88
C VAL A 257 2.83 15.44 -9.72
N TRP A 258 3.41 15.62 -8.55
CA TRP A 258 4.75 15.17 -8.17
C TRP A 258 4.78 14.80 -6.69
N VAL A 259 5.72 13.96 -6.29
CA VAL A 259 5.91 13.53 -4.90
C VAL A 259 7.37 13.76 -4.53
N ALA A 260 7.61 14.21 -3.30
CA ALA A 260 8.97 14.33 -2.75
C ALA A 260 9.17 13.45 -1.51
N TRP A 261 10.41 12.99 -1.32
CA TRP A 261 10.88 12.42 -0.05
C TRP A 261 12.27 12.96 0.27
N PRO A 262 12.47 13.70 1.38
CA PRO A 262 11.47 14.11 2.37
C PRO A 262 10.31 14.94 1.79
N PRO A 263 9.12 14.92 2.41
CA PRO A 263 7.95 15.56 1.87
C PRO A 263 7.89 17.06 2.18
N PRO A 264 7.03 17.83 1.48
CA PRO A 264 6.72 19.21 1.84
C PRO A 264 6.12 19.33 3.24
N GLY A 265 6.56 20.33 3.99
CA GLY A 265 6.08 20.65 5.33
C GLY A 265 6.74 19.83 6.44
N PRO A 266 6.08 19.72 7.60
CA PRO A 266 6.58 18.96 8.74
C PRO A 266 6.81 17.49 8.42
N VAL A 267 8.00 16.99 8.74
CA VAL A 267 8.34 15.56 8.64
C VAL A 267 9.03 15.11 9.94
N PRO A 268 8.68 13.94 10.52
CA PRO A 268 9.37 13.42 11.69
C PRO A 268 10.88 13.29 11.44
N MET A 269 11.71 13.89 12.28
CA MET A 269 13.18 13.77 12.19
C MET A 269 13.63 12.31 12.33
N ASP A 270 12.88 11.51 13.11
CA ASP A 270 13.09 10.07 13.23
C ASP A 270 12.93 9.34 11.88
N ALA A 271 11.99 9.75 11.03
CA ALA A 271 11.85 9.17 9.68
C ALA A 271 13.11 9.38 8.85
N LEU A 272 13.68 10.59 8.90
CA LEU A 272 14.88 10.93 8.13
C LEU A 272 16.12 10.18 8.65
N ARG A 273 16.23 10.02 9.98
CA ARG A 273 17.32 9.28 10.63
C ARG A 273 17.25 7.79 10.36
N ARG A 274 16.06 7.18 10.44
CA ARG A 274 15.85 5.75 10.19
C ARG A 274 16.13 5.36 8.75
N THR A 275 15.79 6.22 7.80
CA THR A 275 15.99 5.93 6.37
C THR A 275 17.28 6.52 5.81
N SER A 276 18.19 7.01 6.66
CA SER A 276 19.47 7.62 6.26
C SER A 276 19.37 8.59 5.08
N VAL A 277 18.29 9.37 4.96
CA VAL A 277 17.93 10.00 3.66
C VAL A 277 18.96 11.02 3.19
N ASP A 278 19.72 11.62 4.11
CA ASP A 278 20.81 12.55 3.78
C ASP A 278 22.05 11.84 3.21
N ARG A 279 22.12 10.51 3.28
CA ARG A 279 23.15 9.67 2.66
C ARG A 279 22.63 8.93 1.44
N THR A 280 21.40 8.44 1.51
CA THR A 280 20.81 7.70 0.38
C THR A 280 20.25 8.65 -0.68
N GLY A 281 19.89 9.88 -0.34
CA GLY A 281 19.44 10.94 -1.24
C GLY A 281 17.97 11.29 -1.06
N TRP A 282 17.66 12.56 -1.22
CA TRP A 282 16.31 13.09 -1.34
C TRP A 282 15.81 12.87 -2.77
N THR A 283 14.50 12.82 -2.97
CA THR A 283 13.89 12.53 -4.28
C THR A 283 12.73 13.45 -4.58
N VAL A 284 12.60 13.84 -5.84
CA VAL A 284 11.34 14.31 -6.46
C VAL A 284 11.01 13.37 -7.61
N GLN A 285 9.77 12.92 -7.69
CA GLN A 285 9.30 12.02 -8.75
C GLN A 285 7.95 12.43 -9.32
N SER A 286 7.69 12.08 -10.57
CA SER A 286 6.44 12.36 -11.25
C SER A 286 6.19 11.41 -12.42
N SER A 287 4.95 10.99 -12.61
CA SER A 287 4.48 10.29 -13.80
C SER A 287 3.91 11.22 -14.86
N SER A 288 3.82 12.51 -14.56
CA SER A 288 3.19 13.51 -15.44
C SER A 288 4.15 14.60 -15.89
N LEU A 289 5.22 14.84 -15.12
CA LEU A 289 6.28 15.78 -15.46
C LEU A 289 7.51 15.03 -15.94
N ASP A 290 8.27 15.65 -16.84
CA ASP A 290 9.56 15.15 -17.29
C ASP A 290 10.70 15.82 -16.50
N LEU A 291 11.14 15.17 -15.43
CA LEU A 291 12.18 15.66 -14.52
C LEU A 291 13.60 15.44 -15.04
N ASP A 292 13.76 14.84 -16.23
CA ASP A 292 15.08 14.65 -16.84
C ASP A 292 15.75 16.02 -17.04
N ASP A 293 17.04 16.15 -16.68
CA ASP A 293 17.82 17.39 -16.74
C ASP A 293 17.27 18.59 -15.90
N ALA A 294 16.34 18.35 -14.97
CA ALA A 294 15.87 19.38 -14.07
C ALA A 294 17.00 19.86 -13.14
N SER A 295 17.10 21.18 -12.95
CA SER A 295 18.01 21.80 -11.98
C SER A 295 17.37 21.83 -10.60
N ILE A 296 18.15 21.57 -9.56
CA ILE A 296 17.69 21.59 -8.17
C ILE A 296 18.56 22.54 -7.36
N GLU A 297 17.92 23.36 -6.55
CA GLU A 297 18.56 24.18 -5.52
C GLU A 297 17.92 23.86 -4.16
N VAL A 298 18.75 23.77 -3.12
CA VAL A 298 18.29 23.70 -1.73
C VAL A 298 18.82 24.93 -1.01
N ARG A 299 17.96 25.66 -0.31
CA ARG A 299 18.31 26.84 0.50
C ARG A 299 17.96 26.64 1.96
N VAL A 300 18.77 27.22 2.84
CA VAL A 300 18.50 27.32 4.28
C VAL A 300 18.77 28.76 4.69
N ASP A 301 17.77 29.41 5.31
CA ASP A 301 17.82 30.83 5.65
C ASP A 301 18.13 31.74 4.43
N GLY A 302 17.62 31.35 3.25
CA GLY A 302 17.84 32.05 1.98
C GLY A 302 19.18 31.74 1.27
N GLU A 303 20.12 31.10 1.96
CA GLU A 303 21.45 30.77 1.43
C GLU A 303 21.48 29.38 0.77
N PRO A 304 22.09 29.23 -0.42
CA PRO A 304 22.20 27.94 -1.08
C PRO A 304 23.04 26.95 -0.27
N ARG A 305 22.63 25.69 -0.32
CA ARG A 305 23.36 24.56 0.25
C ARG A 305 23.86 23.63 -0.86
N PRO A 306 25.13 23.22 -0.81
CA PRO A 306 25.70 22.37 -1.85
C PRO A 306 25.02 21.00 -1.86
N ILE A 307 24.68 20.52 -3.06
CA ILE A 307 24.08 19.21 -3.29
C ILE A 307 24.71 18.56 -4.53
N SER A 308 24.61 17.25 -4.65
CA SER A 308 24.84 16.53 -5.91
C SER A 308 23.51 16.03 -6.44
N VAL A 309 23.22 16.27 -7.72
CA VAL A 309 21.99 15.85 -8.40
C VAL A 309 22.28 14.64 -9.29
N THR A 310 21.36 13.67 -9.33
CA THR A 310 21.46 12.47 -10.14
C THR A 310 20.08 12.15 -10.73
N PRO A 311 19.91 12.15 -12.07
CA PRO A 311 18.70 11.64 -12.68
C PRO A 311 18.57 10.14 -12.40
N LEU A 312 17.36 9.68 -12.13
CA LEU A 312 17.09 8.27 -11.84
C LEU A 312 16.49 7.58 -13.07
N GLU A 313 16.67 6.26 -13.15
CA GLU A 313 16.10 5.46 -14.23
C GLU A 313 14.59 5.66 -14.36
N ARG A 314 14.10 5.75 -15.59
CA ARG A 314 12.66 5.90 -15.87
C ARG A 314 11.87 4.65 -15.48
N THR A 315 10.57 4.81 -15.26
CA THR A 315 9.59 3.70 -15.07
C THR A 315 9.76 2.84 -13.81
N MET A 316 10.59 3.26 -12.85
CA MET A 316 10.76 2.60 -11.55
C MET A 316 9.78 3.17 -10.52
N GLY A 317 8.47 3.02 -10.76
CA GLY A 317 7.40 3.64 -9.96
C GLY A 317 6.79 4.78 -10.77
N SER A 318 7.04 6.01 -10.35
CA SER A 318 6.70 7.17 -11.19
C SER A 318 7.62 7.26 -12.42
N LEU A 319 7.11 7.82 -13.52
CA LEU A 319 7.77 7.80 -14.85
C LEU A 319 9.19 8.38 -14.82
N THR A 320 9.34 9.60 -14.27
CA THR A 320 10.63 10.27 -14.11
C THR A 320 10.87 10.58 -12.63
N ALA A 321 12.14 10.65 -12.25
CA ALA A 321 12.53 11.04 -10.90
C ALA A 321 13.96 11.57 -10.91
N VAL A 322 14.23 12.43 -9.93
CA VAL A 322 15.54 13.00 -9.68
C VAL A 322 15.90 12.81 -8.22
N ARG A 323 17.13 12.37 -7.98
CA ARG A 323 17.74 12.25 -6.66
C ARG A 323 18.68 13.42 -6.43
N PHE A 324 18.68 13.97 -5.23
CA PHE A 324 19.67 14.97 -4.82
C PHE A 324 20.17 14.69 -3.41
N LEU A 325 21.47 14.86 -3.20
CA LEU A 325 22.15 14.47 -1.97
C LEU A 325 22.83 15.68 -1.33
N PRO A 326 22.59 15.95 -0.02
CA PRO A 326 23.36 16.91 0.76
C PRO A 326 24.87 16.71 0.65
N GLN A 327 25.65 17.78 0.46
CA GLN A 327 27.11 17.74 0.39
C GLN A 327 27.73 18.52 1.56
N GLY A 328 28.24 17.83 2.58
CA GLY A 328 28.87 18.50 3.72
C GLY A 328 27.88 19.18 4.69
N TRP A 329 26.60 18.81 4.63
CA TRP A 329 25.60 19.18 5.62
C TRP A 329 24.62 18.02 5.84
N SER A 330 23.92 18.06 6.97
CA SER A 330 22.85 17.12 7.31
C SER A 330 21.63 17.88 7.77
N THR A 331 20.50 17.20 7.72
CA THR A 331 19.22 17.73 8.13
C THR A 331 19.14 17.89 9.65
N GLU A 332 18.68 19.04 10.11
CA GLU A 332 18.54 19.39 11.52
C GLU A 332 17.06 19.65 11.87
N PRO A 333 16.60 19.22 13.05
CA PRO A 333 15.24 19.52 13.50
C PRO A 333 15.04 21.03 13.71
N GLY A 334 13.86 21.53 13.34
CA GLY A 334 13.48 22.94 13.48
C GLY A 334 14.11 23.88 12.45
N ARG A 335 14.91 23.35 11.52
CA ARG A 335 15.36 24.07 10.33
C ARG A 335 14.36 23.88 9.19
N ARG A 336 14.30 24.83 8.27
CA ARG A 336 13.56 24.70 7.02
C ARG A 336 14.53 24.64 5.85
N TYR A 337 14.28 23.71 4.94
CA TYR A 337 15.05 23.50 3.73
C TYR A 337 14.14 23.78 2.53
N ASP A 338 14.32 24.93 1.88
CA ASP A 338 13.54 25.31 0.71
C ASP A 338 14.17 24.68 -0.55
N VAL A 339 13.40 23.83 -1.22
CA VAL A 339 13.80 23.09 -2.43
C VAL A 339 13.11 23.72 -3.64
N HIS A 340 13.90 24.08 -4.64
CA HIS A 340 13.42 24.59 -5.92
C HIS A 340 13.87 23.65 -7.03
N VAL A 341 12.93 23.14 -7.83
CA VAL A 341 13.19 22.30 -9.00
C VAL A 341 12.70 23.04 -10.24
N THR A 342 13.63 23.31 -11.16
CA THR A 342 13.35 24.11 -12.35
C THR A 342 13.81 23.42 -13.62
N LYS A 343 13.00 23.52 -14.68
CA LYS A 343 13.37 23.12 -16.04
C LYS A 343 12.76 24.10 -17.03
N GLU A 344 13.55 24.59 -17.97
CA GLU A 344 13.03 25.42 -19.05
C GLU A 344 12.18 24.58 -20.01
N ARG A 345 11.16 25.20 -20.62
CA ARG A 345 10.37 24.54 -21.66
C ARG A 345 11.29 24.14 -22.82
N SER A 346 11.12 22.91 -23.31
CA SER A 346 11.75 22.43 -24.54
C SER A 346 10.69 22.05 -25.58
N ALA A 347 11.11 21.52 -26.73
CA ALA A 347 10.19 21.01 -27.75
C ALA A 347 9.41 19.77 -27.26
N ASP A 348 9.99 18.99 -26.34
CA ASP A 348 9.51 17.68 -25.92
C ASP A 348 9.01 17.66 -24.45
N ALA A 349 9.19 18.76 -23.71
CA ALA A 349 8.81 18.86 -22.29
C ALA A 349 8.33 20.26 -21.90
N ASP A 350 7.31 20.31 -21.03
CA ASP A 350 6.85 21.54 -20.41
C ASP A 350 7.87 22.11 -19.42
N ALA A 351 7.78 23.42 -19.17
CA ALA A 351 8.56 24.05 -18.11
C ALA A 351 8.15 23.49 -16.73
N ILE A 352 9.13 23.33 -15.85
CA ILE A 352 8.93 22.91 -14.46
C ILE A 352 9.35 24.07 -13.57
N ASP A 353 8.48 24.40 -12.61
CA ASP A 353 8.76 25.31 -11.50
C ASP A 353 8.06 24.75 -10.26
N ILE A 354 8.80 23.96 -9.48
CA ILE A 354 8.33 23.34 -8.25
C ILE A 354 9.10 23.95 -7.09
N ALA A 355 8.40 24.50 -6.11
CA ALA A 355 8.98 25.00 -4.87
C ALA A 355 8.27 24.40 -3.65
N PHE A 356 9.04 23.88 -2.70
CA PHE A 356 8.53 23.35 -1.43
C PHE A 356 9.54 23.48 -0.30
N GLY A 357 9.07 23.55 0.94
CA GLY A 357 9.92 23.52 2.13
C GLY A 357 9.85 22.18 2.82
N VAL A 358 10.97 21.64 3.28
CA VAL A 358 11.04 20.48 4.19
C VAL A 358 11.30 20.99 5.60
N GLU A 359 10.49 20.56 6.57
CA GLU A 359 10.54 21.01 7.97
C GLU A 359 10.72 19.80 8.91
N PRO A 360 11.96 19.32 9.08
CA PRO A 360 12.27 18.22 10.00
C PRO A 360 11.87 18.60 11.43
N THR A 361 11.09 17.73 12.05
CA THR A 361 10.38 18.02 13.29
C THR A 361 10.64 16.92 14.29
N GLU A 362 11.09 17.28 15.51
CA GLU A 362 11.18 16.28 16.59
C GLU A 362 9.76 15.93 17.07
N CYS A 363 9.49 14.63 17.04
CA CYS A 363 8.27 14.05 17.58
C CYS A 363 8.50 13.58 19.03
N PRO A 364 7.49 13.69 19.90
CA PRO A 364 7.58 13.26 21.31
C PRO A 364 7.91 11.78 21.50
#